data_AF-A0AAD2HYV8-F1
#
_entry.id   AF-A0AAD2HYV8-F1
#
_cell.length_a   1.000
_cell.length_b   1.000
_cell.length_c   1.000
_cell.angle_alpha   90.00
_cell.angle_beta   90.00
_cell.angle_gamma   90.00
#
_symmetry.space_group_name_H-M   'P 1'
#
loop_
_entity.id
_entity.type
_entity.pdbx_description
1 polymer ?
#
loop_
_entity_poly.entity_id
_entity_poly.type
_entity_poly.pdbx_seq_one_letter_code
_entity_poly.pdbx_strand_id
1 'polypeptide(L)'
;ITWHCVPSVLLSLTHALSFTTLLLIHSFTIISLTLAAILPLAHAAAHLPRTGLDARPHAATNVCACIGGVIRVDGTDCGTLEPESLCACVSTVADAVASVSLAPIKAALAVGGAAAEAELVASLTAKIQSSPKKRTCAHPPHSVPVCSHEDLCGFTCRSGFELSNGLCFPVAASTGADAAVDAVDAVAAVAASVDASTSVAVSVAANVCACVSGPLSVKGKSCGSIAPEDELCACVGALAGVVAKSALAPIKVALSLASEADVVASLTAMISATAEGERKKTCSFPAHAVSSCSPKNICGFSCLSGFKLANGVCVAVDADVGTAVSLAGNVCGCISGPVSVRGNDCGSIPPAQELCTCVSSLSGLVAVSTLAPIQAARSFAADVEIVASLTAMIAAAHESDRQTCTFPAHATPSCSRENLCGFTCLPGHKLHAGLCVDGGLLGLGFGLGFGISL
;
A
#
# COMPACT_ATOMS: atom_id res chain seq x y z
N ILE A 1 91.28 30.65 -3.41
CA ILE A 1 89.96 31.06 -2.86
C ILE A 1 88.78 30.53 -3.69
N THR A 2 88.97 29.73 -4.74
CA THR A 2 87.86 29.31 -5.62
C THR A 2 87.77 27.80 -5.86
N TRP A 3 87.86 26.93 -4.85
CA TRP A 3 87.65 25.48 -5.07
C TRP A 3 86.95 24.70 -3.93
N HIS A 4 86.33 25.37 -2.94
CA HIS A 4 85.69 24.69 -1.80
C HIS A 4 84.19 24.94 -1.57
N CYS A 5 83.46 25.51 -2.54
CA CYS A 5 82.01 25.78 -2.40
C CYS A 5 81.10 25.03 -3.39
N VAL A 6 81.57 23.93 -3.99
CA VAL A 6 80.78 23.18 -5.00
C VAL A 6 79.97 21.98 -4.44
N PRO A 7 80.35 21.26 -3.35
CA PRO A 7 79.63 20.03 -3.00
C PRO A 7 78.25 20.26 -2.35
N SER A 8 78.03 21.39 -1.67
CA SER A 8 76.76 21.67 -0.97
C SER A 8 75.62 22.05 -1.92
N VAL A 9 75.93 22.67 -3.06
CA VAL A 9 74.92 23.08 -4.05
C VAL A 9 74.42 21.89 -4.85
N LEU A 10 75.31 20.96 -5.22
CA LEU A 10 74.94 19.72 -5.92
C LEU A 10 74.07 18.80 -5.06
N LEU A 11 74.31 18.73 -3.75
CA LEU A 11 73.51 17.90 -2.83
C LEU A 11 72.11 18.48 -2.57
N SER A 12 71.94 19.80 -2.63
CA SER A 12 70.60 20.42 -2.56
C SER A 12 69.82 20.23 -3.87
N LEU A 13 70.50 20.26 -5.01
CA LEU A 13 69.84 20.06 -6.31
C LEU A 13 69.30 18.65 -6.47
N THR A 14 70.01 17.62 -5.99
CA THR A 14 69.56 16.23 -6.07
C THR A 14 68.35 15.95 -5.19
N HIS A 15 68.27 16.56 -4.00
CA HIS A 15 67.08 16.45 -3.14
C HIS A 15 65.86 17.17 -3.73
N ALA A 16 66.06 18.34 -4.34
CA ALA A 16 64.97 19.08 -4.99
C ALA A 16 64.38 18.31 -6.19
N LEU A 17 65.23 17.65 -6.99
CA LEU A 17 64.82 16.82 -8.12
C LEU A 17 64.12 15.52 -7.68
N SER A 18 64.56 14.91 -6.58
CA SER A 18 63.92 13.72 -6.02
C SER A 18 62.52 14.03 -5.44
N PHE A 19 62.32 15.21 -4.87
CA PHE A 19 61.03 15.59 -4.29
C PHE A 19 59.99 15.95 -5.35
N THR A 20 60.42 16.64 -6.41
CA THR A 20 59.54 16.99 -7.55
C THR A 20 59.11 15.76 -8.35
N THR A 21 59.99 14.76 -8.52
CA THR A 21 59.64 13.49 -9.16
C THR A 21 58.63 12.69 -8.33
N LEU A 22 58.76 12.66 -7.00
CA LEU A 22 57.82 11.98 -6.12
C LEU A 22 56.42 12.61 -6.14
N LEU A 23 56.35 13.95 -6.17
CA LEU A 23 55.09 14.69 -6.30
C LEU A 23 54.40 14.44 -7.66
N LEU A 24 55.17 14.35 -8.74
CA LEU A 24 54.62 14.02 -10.06
C LEU A 24 54.05 12.59 -10.11
N ILE A 25 54.72 11.63 -9.47
CA ILE A 25 54.24 10.23 -9.37
C ILE A 25 52.95 10.16 -8.53
N HIS A 26 52.88 10.89 -7.41
CA HIS A 26 51.66 10.97 -6.60
C HIS A 26 50.51 11.63 -7.36
N SER A 27 50.79 12.68 -8.12
CA SER A 27 49.77 13.36 -8.93
C SER A 27 49.21 12.45 -10.02
N PHE A 28 50.07 11.68 -10.70
CA PHE A 28 49.66 10.74 -11.74
C PHE A 28 48.84 9.57 -11.19
N THR A 29 49.19 9.06 -10.01
CA THR A 29 48.45 7.96 -9.37
C THR A 29 47.07 8.42 -8.89
N ILE A 30 46.96 9.62 -8.32
CA ILE A 30 45.65 10.20 -7.93
C ILE A 30 44.77 10.41 -9.17
N ILE A 31 45.31 11.02 -10.24
CA ILE A 31 44.54 11.25 -11.48
C ILE A 31 44.05 9.92 -12.07
N SER A 32 44.93 8.90 -12.12
CA SER A 32 44.58 7.58 -12.65
C SER A 32 43.50 6.89 -11.81
N LEU A 33 43.53 7.02 -10.48
CA LEU A 33 42.50 6.49 -9.59
C LEU A 33 41.14 7.17 -9.80
N THR A 34 41.12 8.50 -9.91
CA THR A 34 39.89 9.24 -10.22
C THR A 34 39.35 8.89 -11.61
N LEU A 35 40.20 8.73 -12.62
CA LEU A 35 39.74 8.38 -13.96
C LEU A 35 39.18 6.96 -14.02
N ALA A 36 39.80 6.01 -13.31
CA ALA A 36 39.32 4.62 -13.20
C ALA A 36 37.99 4.52 -12.43
N ALA A 37 37.72 5.44 -11.50
CA ALA A 37 36.44 5.49 -10.79
C ALA A 37 35.31 6.13 -11.62
N ILE A 38 35.62 7.08 -12.50
CA ILE A 38 34.61 7.81 -13.29
C ILE A 38 34.21 7.05 -14.57
N LEU A 39 35.13 6.30 -15.18
CA LEU A 39 34.87 5.54 -16.42
C LEU A 39 33.72 4.50 -16.33
N PRO A 40 33.59 3.71 -15.25
CA PRO A 40 32.47 2.76 -15.12
C PRO A 40 31.12 3.45 -14.88
N LEU A 41 31.09 4.65 -14.27
CA LEU A 41 29.85 5.43 -14.13
C LEU A 41 29.37 5.99 -15.48
N ALA A 42 30.29 6.41 -16.35
CA ALA A 42 29.93 6.89 -17.68
C ALA A 42 29.44 5.77 -18.62
N HIS A 43 29.99 4.55 -18.48
CA HIS A 43 29.53 3.39 -19.24
C HIS A 43 28.17 2.84 -18.77
N ALA A 44 27.85 2.95 -17.48
CA ALA A 44 26.55 2.56 -16.94
C ALA A 44 25.42 3.50 -17.39
N ALA A 45 25.71 4.79 -17.61
CA ALA A 45 24.72 5.76 -18.10
C ALA A 45 24.37 5.59 -19.59
N ALA A 46 25.25 4.97 -20.39
CA ALA A 46 25.06 4.83 -21.84
C ALA A 46 24.26 3.57 -22.26
N HIS A 47 23.99 2.64 -21.34
CA HIS A 47 23.36 1.35 -21.64
C HIS A 47 22.03 1.08 -20.90
N LEU A 48 21.31 2.12 -20.47
CA LEU A 48 19.91 1.95 -20.08
C LEU A 48 19.07 1.55 -21.31
N PRO A 49 18.47 0.34 -21.35
CA PRO A 49 17.64 -0.07 -22.47
C PRO A 49 16.41 0.83 -22.55
N ARG A 50 16.28 1.52 -23.68
CA ARG A 50 15.20 2.44 -24.02
C ARG A 50 13.93 1.69 -24.46
N THR A 51 13.55 0.65 -23.72
CA THR A 51 12.48 -0.31 -24.10
C THR A 51 11.23 -0.21 -23.22
N GLY A 52 10.79 1.01 -22.89
CA GLY A 52 9.60 1.22 -22.03
C GLY A 52 8.68 2.37 -22.43
N LEU A 53 8.94 3.09 -23.52
CA LEU A 53 8.20 4.30 -23.88
C LEU A 53 7.07 4.11 -24.89
N ASP A 54 6.87 2.90 -25.44
CA ASP A 54 5.89 2.67 -26.51
C ASP A 54 4.63 1.87 -26.10
N ALA A 55 4.52 1.43 -24.84
CA ALA A 55 3.24 0.96 -24.32
C ALA A 55 2.43 2.18 -23.84
N ARG A 56 1.84 2.96 -24.76
CA ARG A 56 0.84 3.97 -24.39
C ARG A 56 -0.29 3.22 -23.67
N PRO A 57 -0.52 3.46 -22.37
CA PRO A 57 -1.68 2.88 -21.71
C PRO A 57 -2.93 3.34 -22.47
N HIS A 58 -3.73 2.39 -22.93
CA HIS A 58 -4.94 2.69 -23.70
C HIS A 58 -5.88 3.53 -22.84
N ALA A 59 -6.05 4.79 -23.23
CA ALA A 59 -7.06 5.66 -22.63
C ALA A 59 -8.42 4.97 -22.74
N ALA A 60 -9.13 4.84 -21.62
CA ALA A 60 -10.46 4.25 -21.62
C ALA A 60 -11.40 5.20 -22.37
N THR A 61 -12.00 4.71 -23.46
CA THR A 61 -13.03 5.46 -24.19
C THR A 61 -14.40 5.22 -23.57
N ASN A 62 -15.13 6.30 -23.28
CA ASN A 62 -16.44 6.26 -22.65
C ASN A 62 -17.43 7.14 -23.43
N VAL A 63 -18.73 6.89 -23.28
CA VAL A 63 -19.78 7.72 -23.88
C VAL A 63 -20.46 8.49 -22.76
N CYS A 64 -20.46 9.82 -22.87
CA CYS A 64 -20.99 10.73 -21.86
C CYS A 64 -22.05 11.64 -22.46
N ALA A 65 -23.12 11.93 -21.71
CA ALA A 65 -24.18 12.84 -22.13
C ALA A 65 -24.90 13.42 -20.91
N CYS A 66 -25.48 14.61 -21.08
CA CYS A 66 -26.55 15.09 -20.20
C CYS A 66 -27.88 14.59 -20.74
N ILE A 67 -28.67 13.97 -19.87
CA ILE A 67 -29.95 13.35 -20.20
C ILE A 67 -31.06 13.97 -19.37
N GLY A 68 -32.28 13.92 -19.93
CA GLY A 68 -33.50 14.34 -19.27
C GLY A 68 -34.69 13.51 -19.73
N GLY A 69 -35.89 13.98 -19.40
CA GLY A 69 -37.16 13.37 -19.77
C GLY A 69 -37.62 12.29 -18.80
N VAL A 70 -38.66 11.55 -19.21
CA VAL A 70 -39.34 10.60 -18.34
C VAL A 70 -38.44 9.40 -18.01
N ILE A 71 -38.35 9.05 -16.73
CA ILE A 71 -37.73 7.82 -16.25
C ILE A 71 -38.82 6.77 -16.08
N ARG A 72 -38.61 5.60 -16.68
CA ARG A 72 -39.47 4.43 -16.55
C ARG A 72 -38.69 3.27 -15.94
N VAL A 73 -39.33 2.59 -15.00
CA VAL A 73 -38.90 1.30 -14.45
C VAL A 73 -40.11 0.37 -14.51
N ASP A 74 -39.96 -0.78 -15.15
CA ASP A 74 -41.01 -1.76 -15.43
C ASP A 74 -42.27 -1.13 -16.05
N GLY A 75 -42.06 -0.24 -17.02
CA GLY A 75 -43.13 0.50 -17.70
C GLY A 75 -43.83 1.58 -16.85
N THR A 76 -43.51 1.70 -15.55
CA THR A 76 -44.10 2.72 -14.65
C THR A 76 -43.32 4.03 -14.75
N ASP A 77 -44.03 5.16 -14.94
CA ASP A 77 -43.44 6.49 -14.94
C ASP A 77 -43.04 6.90 -13.51
N CYS A 78 -41.73 6.94 -13.22
CA CYS A 78 -41.19 7.30 -11.91
C CYS A 78 -40.98 8.82 -11.74
N GLY A 79 -41.27 9.59 -12.78
CA GLY A 79 -41.11 11.04 -12.84
C GLY A 79 -40.38 11.50 -14.09
N THR A 80 -40.27 12.82 -14.25
CA THR A 80 -39.57 13.45 -15.36
C THR A 80 -38.33 14.15 -14.83
N LEU A 81 -37.17 13.85 -15.41
CA LEU A 81 -35.97 14.66 -15.23
C LEU A 81 -36.09 15.91 -16.08
N GLU A 82 -35.81 17.07 -15.49
CA GLU A 82 -35.65 18.31 -16.25
C GLU A 82 -34.63 18.08 -17.38
N PRO A 83 -34.81 18.73 -18.56
CA PRO A 83 -33.88 18.60 -19.67
C PRO A 83 -32.45 18.81 -19.19
N GLU A 84 -31.59 17.83 -19.48
CA GLU A 84 -30.15 17.88 -19.20
C GLU A 84 -29.76 17.88 -17.70
N SER A 85 -30.72 17.71 -16.78
CA SER A 85 -30.46 17.74 -15.33
C SER A 85 -29.53 16.65 -14.78
N LEU A 86 -29.27 15.59 -15.55
CA LEU A 86 -28.36 14.51 -15.16
C LEU A 86 -27.29 14.30 -16.23
N CYS A 87 -26.05 14.67 -15.91
CA CYS A 87 -24.87 14.42 -16.74
C CYS A 87 -24.12 13.21 -16.21
N ALA A 88 -23.97 12.17 -17.03
CA ALA A 88 -23.26 10.96 -16.66
C ALA A 88 -22.56 10.31 -17.86
N CYS A 89 -21.59 9.44 -17.57
CA CYS A 89 -20.97 8.57 -18.55
C CYS A 89 -21.47 7.14 -18.36
N VAL A 90 -21.45 6.32 -19.40
CA VAL A 90 -21.92 4.92 -19.32
C VAL A 90 -21.18 4.15 -18.22
N SER A 91 -19.88 4.36 -18.05
CA SER A 91 -19.12 3.65 -16.99
C SER A 91 -19.41 4.13 -15.56
N THR A 92 -20.01 5.32 -15.38
CA THR A 92 -20.25 5.92 -14.05
C THR A 92 -21.74 6.03 -13.72
N VAL A 93 -22.62 5.52 -14.57
CA VAL A 93 -24.08 5.66 -14.40
C VAL A 93 -24.58 4.95 -13.14
N ALA A 94 -23.98 3.81 -12.76
CA ALA A 94 -24.34 3.10 -11.54
C ALA A 94 -23.99 3.91 -10.29
N ASP A 95 -22.78 4.48 -10.26
CA ASP A 95 -22.34 5.36 -9.16
C ASP A 95 -23.19 6.65 -9.11
N ALA A 96 -23.59 7.17 -10.27
CA ALA A 96 -24.52 8.30 -10.35
C ALA A 96 -25.88 7.94 -9.76
N VAL A 97 -26.47 6.79 -10.10
CA VAL A 97 -27.74 6.34 -9.50
C VAL A 97 -27.62 6.20 -7.98
N ALA A 98 -26.51 5.68 -7.48
CA ALA A 98 -26.28 5.50 -6.04
C ALA A 98 -26.08 6.83 -5.28
N SER A 99 -25.54 7.85 -5.93
CA SER A 99 -25.20 9.14 -5.30
C SER A 99 -26.23 10.25 -5.52
N VAL A 100 -27.06 10.15 -6.56
CA VAL A 100 -27.93 11.23 -6.98
C VAL A 100 -29.19 11.33 -6.11
N SER A 101 -29.42 12.54 -5.58
CA SER A 101 -30.57 12.84 -4.72
C SER A 101 -31.84 13.25 -5.46
N LEU A 102 -31.89 13.11 -6.80
CA LEU A 102 -33.02 13.55 -7.62
C LEU A 102 -34.28 12.75 -7.30
N ALA A 103 -35.39 13.45 -7.09
CA ALA A 103 -36.66 12.86 -6.69
C ALA A 103 -37.15 11.73 -7.63
N PRO A 104 -37.05 11.84 -8.98
CA PRO A 104 -37.45 10.75 -9.88
C PRO A 104 -36.63 9.47 -9.72
N ILE A 105 -35.32 9.59 -9.44
CA ILE A 105 -34.42 8.43 -9.22
C ILE A 105 -34.77 7.76 -7.88
N LYS A 106 -34.99 8.56 -6.82
CA LYS A 106 -35.43 8.03 -5.53
C LYS A 106 -36.78 7.32 -5.62
N ALA A 107 -37.73 7.89 -6.37
CA ALA A 107 -39.04 7.29 -6.58
C ALA A 107 -38.90 5.94 -7.33
N ALA A 108 -38.07 5.89 -8.38
CA ALA A 108 -37.80 4.66 -9.12
C ALA A 108 -37.23 3.54 -8.23
N LEU A 109 -36.22 3.86 -7.41
CA LEU A 109 -35.59 2.90 -6.49
C LEU A 109 -36.56 2.43 -5.39
N ALA A 110 -37.48 3.29 -4.93
CA ALA A 110 -38.46 2.94 -3.90
C ALA A 110 -39.52 1.95 -4.40
N VAL A 111 -39.86 1.96 -5.69
CA VAL A 111 -40.92 1.12 -6.26
C VAL A 111 -40.48 -0.32 -6.51
N GLY A 112 -39.27 -0.55 -7.04
CA GLY A 112 -38.85 -1.89 -7.46
C GLY A 112 -37.65 -2.50 -6.72
N GLY A 113 -37.15 -1.87 -5.65
CA GLY A 113 -36.07 -2.42 -4.84
C GLY A 113 -34.78 -2.68 -5.63
N ALA A 114 -34.07 -3.77 -5.35
CA ALA A 114 -32.79 -4.08 -6.00
C ALA A 114 -32.90 -4.34 -7.51
N ALA A 115 -34.03 -4.89 -7.98
CA ALA A 115 -34.26 -5.10 -9.41
C ALA A 115 -34.42 -3.78 -10.18
N ALA A 116 -35.03 -2.77 -9.54
CA ALA A 116 -35.18 -1.44 -10.12
C ALA A 116 -33.85 -0.73 -10.36
N GLU A 117 -32.82 -0.98 -9.55
CA GLU A 117 -31.51 -0.36 -9.73
C GLU A 117 -30.87 -0.77 -11.07
N ALA A 118 -30.85 -2.07 -11.36
CA ALA A 118 -30.30 -2.60 -12.61
C ALA A 118 -31.08 -2.10 -13.84
N GLU A 119 -32.40 -2.07 -13.75
CA GLU A 119 -33.25 -1.58 -14.84
C GLU A 119 -33.11 -0.07 -15.04
N LEU A 120 -33.02 0.70 -13.95
CA LEU A 120 -32.77 2.14 -14.00
C LEU A 120 -31.40 2.43 -14.63
N VAL A 121 -30.37 1.71 -14.23
CA VAL A 121 -29.03 1.80 -14.84
C VAL A 121 -29.08 1.50 -16.34
N ALA A 122 -29.80 0.46 -16.75
CA ALA A 122 -29.97 0.12 -18.16
C ALA A 122 -30.73 1.22 -18.94
N SER A 123 -31.82 1.74 -18.36
CA SER A 123 -32.64 2.81 -18.92
C SER A 123 -31.85 4.12 -19.12
N LEU A 124 -31.07 4.52 -18.10
CA LEU A 124 -30.19 5.69 -18.18
C LEU A 124 -29.04 5.48 -19.16
N THR A 125 -28.46 4.28 -19.20
CA THR A 125 -27.43 3.91 -20.20
C THR A 125 -27.97 4.06 -21.62
N ALA A 126 -29.18 3.55 -21.89
CA ALA A 126 -29.83 3.67 -23.19
C ALA A 126 -30.12 5.14 -23.55
N LYS A 127 -30.53 5.97 -22.58
CA LYS A 127 -30.71 7.43 -22.78
C LYS A 127 -29.39 8.14 -23.09
N ILE A 128 -28.29 7.81 -22.41
CA ILE A 128 -26.95 8.36 -22.69
C ILE A 128 -26.53 7.97 -24.12
N GLN A 129 -26.70 6.71 -24.48
CA GLN A 129 -26.34 6.19 -25.80
C GLN A 129 -27.22 6.72 -26.94
N SER A 130 -28.48 7.09 -26.67
CA SER A 130 -29.39 7.66 -27.67
C SER A 130 -29.41 9.19 -27.70
N SER A 131 -28.78 9.85 -26.72
CA SER A 131 -28.76 11.31 -26.64
C SER A 131 -28.12 11.92 -27.91
N PRO A 132 -28.75 12.93 -28.54
CA PRO A 132 -28.17 13.63 -29.67
C PRO A 132 -26.94 14.48 -29.27
N LYS A 133 -26.78 14.75 -27.97
CA LYS A 133 -25.66 15.51 -27.40
C LYS A 133 -24.59 14.60 -26.76
N LYS A 134 -24.62 13.29 -27.01
CA LYS A 134 -23.60 12.38 -26.49
C LYS A 134 -22.23 12.66 -27.10
N ARG A 135 -21.18 12.47 -26.31
CA ARG A 135 -19.78 12.60 -26.74
C ARG A 135 -19.00 11.36 -26.33
N THR A 136 -18.15 10.88 -27.23
CA THR A 136 -17.17 9.85 -26.88
C THR A 136 -15.94 10.55 -26.29
N CYS A 137 -15.66 10.27 -25.03
CA CYS A 137 -14.58 10.88 -24.25
C CYS A 137 -13.46 9.85 -24.06
N ALA A 138 -12.22 10.27 -24.30
CA ALA A 138 -11.04 9.48 -23.96
C ALA A 138 -10.51 10.01 -22.62
N HIS A 139 -10.56 9.18 -21.59
CA HIS A 139 -10.09 9.55 -20.26
C HIS A 139 -8.68 9.00 -20.03
N PRO A 140 -7.78 9.78 -19.41
CA PRO A 140 -6.45 9.29 -19.09
C PRO A 140 -6.51 8.17 -18.05
N PRO A 141 -5.48 7.31 -17.97
CA PRO A 141 -5.37 6.31 -16.91
C PRO A 141 -5.54 6.93 -15.52
N HIS A 142 -6.11 6.16 -14.59
CA HIS A 142 -6.34 6.57 -13.19
C HIS A 142 -7.26 7.79 -12.98
N SER A 143 -8.03 8.16 -14.00
CA SER A 143 -9.08 9.17 -13.87
C SER A 143 -10.46 8.54 -13.62
N VAL A 144 -11.35 9.33 -13.04
CA VAL A 144 -12.77 9.05 -12.85
C VAL A 144 -13.55 10.08 -13.66
N PRO A 145 -14.39 9.67 -14.63
CA PRO A 145 -15.19 10.60 -15.43
C PRO A 145 -16.12 11.44 -14.55
N VAL A 146 -16.09 12.76 -14.76
CA VAL A 146 -16.98 13.73 -14.11
C VAL A 146 -17.67 14.52 -15.21
N CYS A 147 -18.91 14.11 -15.50
CA CYS A 147 -19.69 14.70 -16.58
C CYS A 147 -20.45 15.93 -16.04
N SER A 148 -20.36 17.05 -16.73
CA SER A 148 -21.10 18.27 -16.42
C SER A 148 -21.69 18.89 -17.69
N HIS A 149 -22.58 19.87 -17.53
CA HIS A 149 -23.14 20.62 -18.64
C HIS A 149 -22.08 21.37 -19.46
N GLU A 150 -21.07 21.91 -18.77
CA GLU A 150 -20.01 22.71 -19.39
C GLU A 150 -18.92 21.84 -20.00
N ASP A 151 -18.68 20.67 -19.41
CA ASP A 151 -17.70 19.69 -19.88
C ASP A 151 -18.21 18.25 -19.74
N LEU A 152 -18.69 17.70 -20.86
CA LEU A 152 -19.14 16.31 -20.96
C LEU A 152 -17.98 15.30 -20.81
N CYS A 153 -16.74 15.71 -21.07
CA CYS A 153 -15.56 14.85 -21.01
C CYS A 153 -14.66 15.17 -19.82
N GLY A 154 -15.17 15.91 -18.84
CA GLY A 154 -14.48 16.21 -17.60
C GLY A 154 -14.10 14.94 -16.86
N PHE A 155 -13.02 15.03 -16.08
CA PHE A 155 -12.58 13.95 -15.22
C PHE A 155 -11.88 14.50 -13.99
N THR A 156 -11.82 13.68 -12.95
CA THR A 156 -11.00 13.90 -11.76
C THR A 156 -10.01 12.76 -11.62
N CYS A 157 -8.93 12.97 -10.89
CA CYS A 157 -8.00 11.88 -10.59
C CYS A 157 -8.54 11.02 -9.46
N ARG A 158 -8.36 9.70 -9.57
CA ARG A 158 -8.69 8.76 -8.49
C ARG A 158 -7.86 9.12 -7.26
N SER A 159 -8.38 8.85 -6.06
CA SER A 159 -7.64 9.03 -4.81
C SER A 159 -6.22 8.44 -4.88
N GLY A 160 -5.23 9.20 -4.45
CA GLY A 160 -3.81 8.85 -4.57
C GLY A 160 -3.13 9.33 -5.87
N PHE A 161 -3.86 10.04 -6.74
CA PHE A 161 -3.32 10.65 -7.94
C PHE A 161 -3.65 12.16 -8.00
N GLU A 162 -2.75 12.94 -8.58
CA GLU A 162 -2.87 14.38 -8.81
C GLU A 162 -2.91 14.70 -10.30
N LEU A 163 -3.66 15.75 -10.65
CA LEU A 163 -3.80 16.23 -12.02
C LEU A 163 -2.57 17.07 -12.39
N SER A 164 -1.78 16.61 -13.35
CA SER A 164 -0.68 17.38 -13.93
C SER A 164 -0.70 17.26 -15.46
N ASN A 165 -0.66 18.38 -16.17
CA ASN A 165 -0.69 18.44 -17.64
C ASN A 165 -1.82 17.60 -18.30
N GLY A 166 -3.00 17.54 -17.66
CA GLY A 166 -4.15 16.79 -18.19
C GLY A 166 -4.04 15.26 -18.04
N LEU A 167 -3.11 14.77 -17.23
CA LEU A 167 -2.96 13.36 -16.87
C LEU A 167 -2.97 13.21 -15.35
N CYS A 168 -3.36 12.03 -14.86
CA CYS A 168 -3.35 11.70 -13.45
C CYS A 168 -2.06 10.96 -13.09
N PHE A 169 -1.22 11.57 -12.26
CA PHE A 169 0.04 11.00 -11.79
C PHE A 169 -0.08 10.59 -10.33
N PRO A 170 0.58 9.50 -9.87
CA PRO A 170 0.61 9.16 -8.46
C PRO A 170 1.11 10.35 -7.65
N VAL A 171 0.42 10.71 -6.57
CA VAL A 171 0.93 11.71 -5.63
C VAL A 171 2.23 11.14 -5.09
N ALA A 172 3.36 11.75 -5.46
CA ALA A 172 4.62 11.41 -4.85
C ALA A 172 4.42 11.60 -3.34
N ALA A 173 4.56 10.53 -2.56
CA ALA A 173 4.54 10.65 -1.11
C ALA A 173 5.56 11.72 -0.76
N SER A 174 5.08 12.91 -0.36
CA SER A 174 5.93 14.04 -0.10
C SER A 174 6.80 13.67 1.09
N THR A 175 8.01 13.20 0.79
CA THR A 175 9.11 13.27 1.72
C THR A 175 9.34 14.77 1.90
N GLY A 176 8.97 15.30 3.08
CA GLY A 176 8.94 16.74 3.35
C GLY A 176 10.32 17.40 3.24
N ALA A 177 10.74 17.72 2.02
CA ALA A 177 12.03 18.33 1.73
C ALA A 177 12.01 19.86 1.83
N ASP A 178 10.83 20.50 1.69
CA ASP A 178 10.73 21.97 1.62
C ASP A 178 10.56 22.67 2.99
N ALA A 179 10.56 21.93 4.09
CA ALA A 179 10.53 22.49 5.46
C ALA A 179 11.92 22.68 6.09
N ALA A 180 13.02 22.44 5.36
CA ALA A 180 14.35 22.32 5.93
C ALA A 180 15.15 23.64 6.05
N VAL A 181 14.70 24.75 5.47
CA VAL A 181 15.53 25.98 5.42
C VAL A 181 15.25 26.95 6.58
N ASP A 182 14.05 26.94 7.18
CA ASP A 182 13.72 27.81 8.33
C ASP A 182 13.90 27.12 9.71
N ALA A 183 14.29 25.84 9.75
CA ALA A 183 14.36 25.05 10.98
C ALA A 183 15.69 25.15 11.74
N VAL A 184 16.76 25.70 11.15
CA VAL A 184 18.11 25.63 11.73
C VAL A 184 18.24 26.50 13.00
N ASP A 185 17.57 27.65 13.07
CA ASP A 185 17.62 28.53 14.26
C ASP A 185 16.63 28.11 15.37
N ALA A 186 15.59 27.33 15.05
CA ALA A 186 14.64 26.80 16.03
C ALA A 186 15.17 25.55 16.78
N VAL A 187 16.12 24.81 16.19
CA VAL A 187 16.65 23.56 16.74
C VAL A 187 17.50 23.77 18.00
N ALA A 188 18.15 24.93 18.18
CA ALA A 188 18.93 25.20 19.39
C ALA A 188 18.06 25.47 20.64
N ALA A 189 16.82 25.93 20.46
CA ALA A 189 15.90 26.23 21.58
C ALA A 189 15.06 25.01 21.99
N VAL A 190 14.83 24.05 21.09
CA VAL A 190 13.97 22.86 21.33
C VAL A 190 14.74 21.69 21.98
N ALA A 191 16.06 21.67 21.90
CA ALA A 191 16.89 20.62 22.52
C ALA A 191 16.81 20.57 24.07
N ALA A 192 16.20 21.57 24.71
CA ALA A 192 16.07 21.63 26.17
C ALA A 192 14.72 21.14 26.72
N SER A 193 13.72 20.77 25.89
CA SER A 193 12.35 20.59 26.40
C SER A 193 11.50 19.43 25.85
N VAL A 194 12.07 18.38 25.24
CA VAL A 194 11.24 17.25 24.74
C VAL A 194 11.75 15.91 25.29
N ASP A 195 11.21 15.56 26.45
CA ASP A 195 11.25 14.22 27.07
C ASP A 195 9.95 13.44 26.81
N ALA A 196 9.31 13.67 25.65
CA ALA A 196 8.10 12.95 25.24
C ALA A 196 7.94 12.98 23.71
N SER A 197 8.46 11.95 23.05
CA SER A 197 8.29 11.75 21.60
C SER A 197 7.23 10.68 21.32
N THR A 198 6.08 11.13 20.79
CA THR A 198 5.13 10.33 20.02
C THR A 198 5.77 9.83 18.73
N SER A 199 5.84 8.52 18.55
CA SER A 199 6.12 7.87 17.28
C SER A 199 4.84 7.79 16.44
N VAL A 200 4.91 8.20 15.16
CA VAL A 200 3.88 7.86 14.18
C VAL A 200 4.11 6.43 13.73
N ALA A 201 3.64 5.48 14.54
CA ALA A 201 3.41 4.12 14.10
C ALA A 201 2.18 4.12 13.19
N VAL A 202 2.28 3.55 11.99
CA VAL A 202 1.08 3.08 11.27
C VAL A 202 0.54 1.91 12.10
N SER A 203 -0.22 2.22 13.13
CA SER A 203 -0.79 1.22 14.03
C SER A 203 -1.76 0.38 13.20
N VAL A 204 -1.49 -0.92 13.12
CA VAL A 204 -2.50 -1.94 12.82
C VAL A 204 -3.52 -1.83 13.95
N ALA A 205 -4.52 -0.96 13.80
CA ALA A 205 -5.46 -0.66 14.86
C ALA A 205 -6.25 -1.94 15.15
N ALA A 206 -5.97 -2.56 16.30
CA ALA A 206 -6.76 -3.66 16.81
C ALA A 206 -8.21 -3.17 16.93
N ASN A 207 -9.14 -3.89 16.31
CA ASN A 207 -10.55 -3.54 16.28
C ASN A 207 -11.35 -4.62 16.99
N VAL A 208 -12.32 -4.21 17.81
CA VAL A 208 -13.23 -5.17 18.45
C VAL A 208 -14.35 -5.47 17.46
N CYS A 209 -14.50 -6.75 17.11
CA CYS A 209 -15.52 -7.23 16.19
C CYS A 209 -16.44 -8.22 16.90
N ALA A 210 -17.73 -8.13 16.66
CA ALA A 210 -18.70 -9.06 17.21
C ALA A 210 -19.90 -9.25 16.28
N CYS A 211 -20.57 -10.39 16.45
CA CYS A 211 -21.89 -10.65 15.90
C CYS A 211 -22.94 -10.38 16.99
N VAL A 212 -23.75 -9.35 16.79
CA VAL A 212 -24.78 -8.94 17.75
C VAL A 212 -26.17 -9.34 17.26
N SER A 213 -26.96 -9.86 18.20
CA SER A 213 -28.39 -10.13 18.04
C SER A 213 -29.13 -9.66 19.29
N GLY A 214 -30.43 -9.41 19.15
CA GLY A 214 -31.28 -8.91 20.24
C GLY A 214 -31.84 -7.50 20.02
N PRO A 215 -32.44 -6.90 21.06
CA PRO A 215 -33.19 -5.66 20.93
C PRO A 215 -32.26 -4.47 20.65
N LEU A 216 -32.52 -3.74 19.57
CA LEU A 216 -31.86 -2.47 19.29
C LEU A 216 -32.67 -1.35 19.93
N SER A 217 -32.02 -0.59 20.81
CA SER A 217 -32.62 0.62 21.40
C SER A 217 -31.71 1.81 21.17
N VAL A 218 -32.29 2.92 20.68
CA VAL A 218 -31.58 4.18 20.45
C VAL A 218 -32.29 5.27 21.22
N LYS A 219 -31.54 5.99 22.09
CA LYS A 219 -32.09 7.01 23.00
C LYS A 219 -33.30 6.52 23.83
N GLY A 220 -33.24 5.27 24.30
CA GLY A 220 -34.28 4.66 25.13
C GLY A 220 -35.56 4.26 24.37
N LYS A 221 -35.63 4.43 23.05
CA LYS A 221 -36.73 3.93 22.21
C LYS A 221 -36.33 2.59 21.60
N SER A 222 -37.24 1.61 21.66
CA SER A 222 -37.05 0.32 20.98
C SER A 222 -37.22 0.49 19.47
N CYS A 223 -36.25 0.01 18.70
CA CYS A 223 -36.24 0.03 17.23
C CYS A 223 -36.56 -1.35 16.63
N GLY A 224 -36.96 -2.33 17.46
CA GLY A 224 -37.10 -3.73 17.10
C GLY A 224 -35.92 -4.58 17.56
N SER A 225 -35.86 -5.83 17.10
CA SER A 225 -34.80 -6.79 17.45
C SER A 225 -34.08 -7.27 16.20
N ILE A 226 -32.76 -7.39 16.28
CA ILE A 226 -31.92 -8.06 15.29
C ILE A 226 -32.08 -9.56 15.54
N ALA A 227 -32.72 -10.26 14.59
CA ALA A 227 -33.00 -11.68 14.71
C ALA A 227 -31.68 -12.49 14.70
N PRO A 228 -31.62 -13.66 15.37
CA PRO A 228 -30.44 -14.51 15.38
C PRO A 228 -30.10 -15.12 14.00
N GLU A 229 -31.04 -15.15 13.06
CA GLU A 229 -30.80 -15.50 11.66
C GLU A 229 -30.20 -14.34 10.83
N ASP A 230 -30.41 -13.11 11.28
CA ASP A 230 -29.97 -11.86 10.65
C ASP A 230 -28.90 -11.15 11.51
N GLU A 231 -28.02 -11.91 12.18
CA GLU A 231 -27.05 -11.33 13.11
C GLU A 231 -26.19 -10.27 12.41
N LEU A 232 -26.07 -9.12 13.07
CA LEU A 232 -25.22 -8.05 12.59
C LEU A 232 -23.79 -8.32 13.05
N CYS A 233 -22.95 -8.77 12.12
CA CYS A 233 -21.53 -8.93 12.36
C CYS A 233 -20.77 -7.70 11.89
N ALA A 234 -20.14 -6.97 12.83
CA ALA A 234 -19.39 -5.76 12.52
C ALA A 234 -18.24 -5.52 13.50
N CYS A 235 -17.26 -4.74 13.04
CA CYS A 235 -16.20 -4.18 13.87
C CYS A 235 -16.53 -2.74 14.23
N VAL A 236 -16.15 -2.29 15.42
CA VAL A 236 -16.45 -0.92 15.91
C VAL A 236 -16.02 0.15 14.90
N GLY A 237 -14.80 0.05 14.35
CA GLY A 237 -14.29 1.01 13.36
C GLY A 237 -14.98 0.97 11.99
N ALA A 238 -15.79 -0.05 11.69
CA ALA A 238 -16.52 -0.19 10.43
C ALA A 238 -18.03 0.07 10.57
N LEU A 239 -18.54 0.33 11.78
CA LEU A 239 -19.96 0.43 12.06
C LEU A 239 -20.68 1.52 11.25
N ALA A 240 -20.06 2.69 11.05
CA ALA A 240 -20.67 3.78 10.28
C ALA A 240 -21.02 3.33 8.85
N GLY A 241 -20.07 2.71 8.16
CA GLY A 241 -20.29 2.16 6.82
C GLY A 241 -21.34 1.04 6.78
N VAL A 242 -21.41 0.22 7.83
CA VAL A 242 -22.41 -0.84 7.97
C VAL A 242 -23.81 -0.24 8.19
N VAL A 243 -23.94 0.76 9.07
CA VAL A 243 -25.22 1.44 9.35
C VAL A 243 -25.74 2.13 8.09
N ALA A 244 -24.88 2.86 7.37
CA ALA A 244 -25.25 3.57 6.15
C ALA A 244 -25.76 2.63 5.04
N LYS A 245 -25.26 1.38 4.99
CA LYS A 245 -25.61 0.40 3.95
C LYS A 245 -26.57 -0.70 4.42
N SER A 246 -27.00 -0.67 5.68
CA SER A 246 -27.74 -1.81 6.23
C SER A 246 -29.14 -1.93 5.64
N ALA A 247 -29.50 -3.15 5.24
CA ALA A 247 -30.86 -3.49 4.86
C ALA A 247 -31.75 -3.87 6.06
N LEU A 248 -31.18 -4.07 7.26
CA LEU A 248 -31.88 -4.58 8.43
C LEU A 248 -32.97 -3.60 8.89
N ALA A 249 -34.21 -4.09 9.00
CA ALA A 249 -35.37 -3.29 9.38
C ALA A 249 -35.16 -2.53 10.72
N PRO A 250 -34.59 -3.12 11.79
CA PRO A 250 -34.34 -2.39 13.03
C PRO A 250 -33.40 -1.19 12.88
N ILE A 251 -32.38 -1.30 12.02
CA ILE A 251 -31.41 -0.22 11.78
C ILE A 251 -32.07 0.91 10.96
N LYS A 252 -32.90 0.57 9.96
CA LYS A 252 -33.68 1.56 9.20
C LYS A 252 -34.65 2.33 10.10
N VAL A 253 -35.32 1.65 11.02
CA VAL A 253 -36.19 2.28 12.02
C VAL A 253 -35.37 3.16 12.97
N ALA A 254 -34.20 2.70 13.41
CA ALA A 254 -33.32 3.50 14.26
C ALA A 254 -32.87 4.80 13.57
N LEU A 255 -32.52 4.73 12.28
CA LEU A 255 -32.11 5.88 11.46
C LEU A 255 -33.25 6.88 11.18
N SER A 256 -34.52 6.48 11.27
CA SER A 256 -35.64 7.41 11.17
C SER A 256 -35.96 8.11 12.49
N LEU A 257 -35.47 7.59 13.61
CA LEU A 257 -35.72 8.10 14.96
C LEU A 257 -34.54 8.88 15.55
N ALA A 258 -33.33 8.67 15.05
CA ALA A 258 -32.10 9.22 15.58
C ALA A 258 -31.05 9.45 14.48
N SER A 259 -29.98 10.17 14.81
CA SER A 259 -28.88 10.38 13.87
C SER A 259 -28.05 9.11 13.68
N GLU A 260 -27.33 8.99 12.56
CA GLU A 260 -26.40 7.88 12.32
C GLU A 260 -25.41 7.68 13.49
N ALA A 261 -24.89 8.78 14.06
CA ALA A 261 -23.99 8.74 15.20
C ALA A 261 -24.63 8.09 16.44
N ASP A 262 -25.92 8.36 16.70
CA ASP A 262 -26.64 7.73 17.81
C ASP A 262 -26.82 6.22 17.58
N VAL A 263 -27.11 5.81 16.34
CA VAL A 263 -27.25 4.39 15.97
C VAL A 263 -25.92 3.66 16.10
N VAL A 264 -24.83 4.26 15.61
CA VAL A 264 -23.46 3.73 15.75
C VAL A 264 -23.06 3.61 17.21
N ALA A 265 -23.39 4.59 18.06
CA ALA A 265 -23.11 4.52 19.50
C ALA A 265 -23.87 3.37 20.18
N SER A 266 -25.17 3.20 19.89
CA SER A 266 -25.96 2.07 20.41
C SER A 266 -25.42 0.71 19.97
N LEU A 267 -25.04 0.56 18.69
CA LEU A 267 -24.45 -0.68 18.19
C LEU A 267 -23.06 -0.95 18.78
N THR A 268 -22.26 0.10 18.98
CA THR A 268 -20.96 -0.02 19.67
C THR A 268 -21.17 -0.55 21.09
N ALA A 269 -22.17 -0.04 21.82
CA ALA A 269 -22.50 -0.53 23.15
C ALA A 269 -22.94 -2.00 23.13
N MET A 270 -23.74 -2.44 22.14
CA MET A 270 -24.10 -3.85 21.96
C MET A 270 -22.88 -4.74 21.71
N ILE A 271 -21.95 -4.32 20.85
CA ILE A 271 -20.69 -5.05 20.57
C ILE A 271 -19.85 -5.14 21.85
N SER A 272 -19.73 -4.05 22.60
CA SER A 272 -18.98 -4.02 23.86
C SER A 272 -19.61 -4.91 24.93
N ALA A 273 -20.94 -4.95 25.03
CA ALA A 273 -21.68 -5.77 25.99
C ALA A 273 -21.73 -7.26 25.63
N THR A 274 -21.40 -7.63 24.39
CA THR A 274 -21.30 -9.03 23.98
C THR A 274 -20.16 -9.70 24.77
N ALA A 275 -20.44 -10.87 25.35
CA ALA A 275 -19.45 -11.62 26.10
C ALA A 275 -18.29 -12.06 25.19
N GLU A 276 -17.06 -12.06 25.72
CA GLU A 276 -15.90 -12.61 24.99
C GLU A 276 -16.10 -14.11 24.72
N GLY A 277 -15.70 -14.57 23.54
CA GLY A 277 -15.89 -15.94 23.10
C GLY A 277 -16.07 -16.04 21.59
N GLU A 278 -16.82 -17.03 21.13
CA GLU A 278 -17.01 -17.30 19.69
C GLU A 278 -17.74 -16.17 18.94
N ARG A 279 -18.36 -15.22 19.64
CA ARG A 279 -19.15 -14.12 19.07
C ARG A 279 -18.51 -12.74 19.17
N LYS A 280 -17.39 -12.60 19.86
CA LYS A 280 -16.64 -11.34 20.00
C LYS A 280 -15.15 -11.62 20.03
N LYS A 281 -14.41 -10.94 19.15
CA LYS A 281 -12.96 -11.09 19.05
C LYS A 281 -12.29 -9.75 18.76
N THR A 282 -11.13 -9.53 19.36
CA THR A 282 -10.23 -8.45 18.96
C THR A 282 -9.46 -8.90 17.73
N CYS A 283 -9.69 -8.21 16.62
CA CYS A 283 -9.13 -8.54 15.31
C CYS A 283 -8.06 -7.52 14.93
N SER A 284 -6.96 -8.01 14.35
CA SER A 284 -5.95 -7.18 13.71
C SER A 284 -6.07 -7.35 12.21
N PHE A 285 -6.19 -6.24 11.49
CA PHE A 285 -6.38 -6.24 10.04
C PHE A 285 -5.15 -5.66 9.36
N PRO A 286 -4.59 -6.31 8.33
CA PRO A 286 -3.45 -5.75 7.62
C PRO A 286 -3.81 -4.40 6.96
N ALA A 287 -2.78 -3.62 6.61
CA ALA A 287 -3.00 -2.40 5.84
C ALA A 287 -3.82 -2.69 4.57
N HIS A 288 -4.71 -1.76 4.21
CA HIS A 288 -5.62 -1.86 3.05
C HIS A 288 -6.66 -2.99 3.12
N ALA A 289 -6.86 -3.60 4.28
CA ALA A 289 -8.00 -4.48 4.52
C ALA A 289 -9.25 -3.70 4.94
N VAL A 290 -10.40 -4.18 4.50
CA VAL A 290 -11.73 -3.81 4.97
C VAL A 290 -12.27 -5.01 5.73
N SER A 291 -12.70 -4.80 6.98
CA SER A 291 -13.31 -5.87 7.78
C SER A 291 -14.54 -6.43 7.06
N SER A 292 -14.58 -7.75 6.91
CA SER A 292 -15.68 -8.53 6.35
C SER A 292 -16.14 -9.52 7.42
N CYS A 293 -16.70 -8.96 8.50
CA CYS A 293 -17.11 -9.72 9.68
C CYS A 293 -18.31 -10.61 9.32
N SER A 294 -18.26 -11.88 9.68
CA SER A 294 -19.36 -12.83 9.49
C SER A 294 -19.46 -13.80 10.67
N PRO A 295 -20.60 -14.50 10.85
CA PRO A 295 -20.76 -15.46 11.95
C PRO A 295 -19.73 -16.60 11.89
N LYS A 296 -19.26 -16.96 10.68
CA LYS A 296 -18.24 -18.00 10.47
C LYS A 296 -16.81 -17.48 10.61
N ASN A 297 -16.60 -16.17 10.44
CA ASN A 297 -15.28 -15.56 10.48
C ASN A 297 -15.38 -14.11 10.97
N ILE A 298 -15.32 -13.94 12.29
CA ILE A 298 -15.43 -12.61 12.93
C ILE A 298 -14.28 -11.68 12.50
N CYS A 299 -13.07 -12.23 12.36
CA CYS A 299 -11.91 -11.48 11.89
C CYS A 299 -11.72 -11.60 10.37
N GLY A 300 -12.78 -11.91 9.63
CA GLY A 300 -12.76 -11.92 8.18
C GLY A 300 -12.46 -10.52 7.65
N PHE A 301 -11.73 -10.45 6.55
CA PHE A 301 -11.47 -9.21 5.84
C PHE A 301 -11.36 -9.45 4.34
N SER A 302 -11.60 -8.39 3.60
CA SER A 302 -11.39 -8.29 2.17
C SER A 302 -10.41 -7.16 1.90
N CYS A 303 -9.69 -7.21 0.79
CA CYS A 303 -8.81 -6.11 0.42
C CYS A 303 -9.61 -4.98 -0.23
N LEU A 304 -9.19 -3.73 0.00
CA LEU A 304 -9.71 -2.56 -0.71
C LEU A 304 -9.57 -2.74 -2.23
N SER A 305 -10.42 -2.06 -2.99
CA SER A 305 -10.30 -2.05 -4.46
C SER A 305 -8.90 -1.62 -4.89
N GLY A 306 -8.32 -2.37 -5.83
CA GLY A 306 -6.92 -2.19 -6.22
C GLY A 306 -5.92 -3.00 -5.37
N PHE A 307 -6.39 -3.83 -4.43
CA PHE A 307 -5.56 -4.76 -3.65
C PHE A 307 -6.12 -6.20 -3.74
N LYS A 308 -5.24 -7.21 -3.73
CA LYS A 308 -5.55 -8.65 -3.68
C LYS A 308 -4.99 -9.28 -2.41
N LEU A 309 -5.65 -10.33 -1.94
CA LEU A 309 -5.18 -11.09 -0.79
C LEU A 309 -4.04 -12.01 -1.21
N ALA A 310 -2.85 -11.83 -0.62
CA ALA A 310 -1.70 -12.70 -0.79
C ALA A 310 -1.10 -13.02 0.58
N ASN A 311 -1.05 -14.30 0.95
CA ASN A 311 -0.48 -14.77 2.22
C ASN A 311 -1.02 -14.05 3.48
N GLY A 312 -2.32 -13.74 3.49
CA GLY A 312 -2.96 -13.07 4.64
C GLY A 312 -2.71 -11.55 4.73
N VAL A 313 -2.17 -10.93 3.68
CA VAL A 313 -1.96 -9.47 3.58
C VAL A 313 -2.56 -8.95 2.28
N CYS A 314 -3.00 -7.70 2.26
CA CYS A 314 -3.51 -7.04 1.06
C CYS A 314 -2.36 -6.38 0.28
N VAL A 315 -2.16 -6.77 -0.98
CA VAL A 315 -1.11 -6.27 -1.88
C VAL A 315 -1.73 -5.65 -3.14
N ALA A 316 -1.16 -4.58 -3.70
CA ALA A 316 -1.76 -3.89 -4.84
C ALA A 316 -1.91 -4.79 -6.10
N VAL A 317 -2.99 -4.60 -6.87
CA VAL A 317 -3.38 -5.40 -8.05
C VAL A 317 -2.62 -4.97 -9.31
N ASP A 318 -2.25 -3.69 -9.42
CA ASP A 318 -1.48 -3.15 -10.57
C ASP A 318 0.03 -3.46 -10.48
N ALA A 319 0.43 -4.28 -9.50
CA ALA A 319 1.63 -5.08 -9.64
C ALA A 319 1.35 -6.21 -10.64
N ASP A 320 1.38 -5.86 -11.92
CA ASP A 320 1.26 -6.80 -13.02
C ASP A 320 2.26 -7.93 -12.78
N VAL A 321 1.75 -9.15 -12.67
CA VAL A 321 2.48 -10.36 -12.21
C VAL A 321 3.56 -10.80 -13.22
N GLY A 322 3.74 -10.07 -14.33
CA GLY A 322 4.84 -10.24 -15.29
C GLY A 322 6.05 -9.32 -15.07
N THR A 323 5.89 -8.22 -14.34
CA THR A 323 7.01 -7.43 -13.82
C THR A 323 7.08 -7.71 -12.35
N ALA A 324 8.08 -8.51 -11.96
CA ALA A 324 8.41 -8.74 -10.57
C ALA A 324 8.21 -7.44 -9.78
N VAL A 325 7.40 -7.50 -8.73
CA VAL A 325 7.47 -6.53 -7.65
C VAL A 325 8.90 -6.66 -7.14
N SER A 326 9.81 -5.87 -7.72
CA SER A 326 10.94 -5.32 -7.00
C SER A 326 10.27 -4.57 -5.86
N LEU A 327 10.05 -5.26 -4.74
CA LEU A 327 9.66 -4.59 -3.51
C LEU A 327 10.67 -3.46 -3.37
N ALA A 328 10.19 -2.22 -3.33
CA ALA A 328 10.99 -1.07 -2.94
C ALA A 328 11.88 -1.53 -1.77
N GLY A 329 13.20 -1.44 -1.96
CA GLY A 329 14.16 -2.34 -1.35
C GLY A 329 13.86 -2.72 0.10
N ASN A 330 13.84 -4.02 0.37
CA ASN A 330 13.53 -4.56 1.68
C ASN A 330 14.79 -4.49 2.54
N VAL A 331 14.71 -3.88 3.72
CA VAL A 331 15.86 -3.78 4.61
C VAL A 331 16.02 -5.11 5.35
N CYS A 332 17.18 -5.73 5.18
CA CYS A 332 17.54 -6.98 5.83
C CYS A 332 18.76 -6.75 6.72
N GLY A 333 18.82 -7.41 7.85
CA GLY A 333 19.94 -7.29 8.76
C GLY A 333 20.03 -8.43 9.76
N CYS A 334 21.22 -8.60 10.33
CA CYS A 334 21.47 -9.50 11.44
C CYS A 334 21.43 -8.71 12.74
N ILE A 335 20.56 -9.10 13.66
CA ILE A 335 20.44 -8.47 14.96
C ILE A 335 20.97 -9.40 16.06
N SER A 336 21.73 -8.81 16.97
CA SER A 336 22.18 -9.42 18.23
C SER A 336 22.02 -8.39 19.36
N GLY A 337 21.94 -8.86 20.61
CA GLY A 337 21.80 -7.99 21.78
C GLY A 337 20.39 -7.95 22.37
N PRO A 338 20.12 -7.01 23.30
CA PRO A 338 18.92 -6.99 24.10
C PRO A 338 17.68 -6.66 23.26
N VAL A 339 16.64 -7.48 23.42
CA VAL A 339 15.31 -7.22 22.87
C VAL A 339 14.53 -6.50 23.94
N SER A 340 14.14 -5.25 23.70
CA SER A 340 13.27 -4.50 24.62
C SER A 340 11.96 -4.13 23.95
N VAL A 341 10.84 -4.39 24.62
CA VAL A 341 9.50 -4.02 24.14
C VAL A 341 8.82 -3.21 25.23
N ARG A 342 8.42 -1.97 24.91
CA ARG A 342 7.88 -1.00 25.88
C ARG A 342 8.79 -0.75 27.09
N GLY A 343 10.11 -0.82 26.90
CA GLY A 343 11.10 -0.62 27.96
C GLY A 343 11.30 -1.83 28.90
N ASN A 344 10.56 -2.92 28.73
CA ASN A 344 10.84 -4.17 29.42
C ASN A 344 11.97 -4.91 28.71
N ASP A 345 12.93 -5.45 29.46
CA ASP A 345 14.00 -6.31 28.93
C ASP A 345 13.45 -7.73 28.73
N CYS A 346 13.40 -8.19 27.49
CA CYS A 346 12.96 -9.54 27.13
C CYS A 346 14.11 -10.55 27.15
N GLY A 347 15.34 -10.12 27.48
CA GLY A 347 16.56 -10.88 27.31
C GLY A 347 17.29 -10.52 26.01
N SER A 348 18.46 -11.13 25.79
CA SER A 348 19.32 -10.83 24.65
C SER A 348 19.39 -11.98 23.65
N ILE A 349 19.39 -11.66 22.36
CA ILE A 349 19.73 -12.59 21.28
C ILE A 349 21.25 -12.81 21.35
N PRO A 350 21.74 -14.02 21.69
CA PRO A 350 23.16 -14.25 21.85
C PRO A 350 23.87 -14.14 20.49
N PRO A 351 25.12 -13.67 20.44
CA PRO A 351 25.86 -13.50 19.18
C PRO A 351 26.07 -14.82 18.42
N ALA A 352 26.02 -15.96 19.12
CA ALA A 352 26.06 -17.29 18.49
C ALA A 352 24.75 -17.68 17.78
N GLN A 353 23.64 -16.98 18.04
CA GLN A 353 22.32 -17.19 17.43
C GLN A 353 21.82 -15.90 16.79
N GLU A 354 22.72 -15.14 16.15
CA GLU A 354 22.37 -13.94 15.40
C GLU A 354 21.15 -14.19 14.52
N LEU A 355 20.15 -13.33 14.70
CA LEU A 355 18.91 -13.43 13.96
C LEU A 355 19.03 -12.57 12.72
N CYS A 356 19.29 -13.20 11.57
CA CYS A 356 19.32 -12.54 10.28
C CYS A 356 17.95 -12.62 9.61
N THR A 357 17.33 -11.47 9.32
CA THR A 357 16.00 -11.42 8.71
C THR A 357 15.75 -10.10 7.99
N CYS A 358 14.71 -10.07 7.15
CA CYS A 358 14.22 -8.84 6.52
C CYS A 358 12.97 -8.32 7.23
N VAL A 359 12.75 -7.01 7.17
CA VAL A 359 11.56 -6.36 7.74
C VAL A 359 10.27 -7.02 7.25
N SER A 360 10.20 -7.42 5.97
CA SER A 360 9.01 -8.11 5.42
C SER A 360 8.71 -9.47 6.06
N SER A 361 9.72 -10.13 6.65
CA SER A 361 9.63 -11.50 7.16
C SER A 361 9.44 -11.54 8.68
N LEU A 362 9.55 -10.40 9.37
CA LEU A 362 9.47 -10.31 10.83
C LEU A 362 8.16 -10.84 11.40
N SER A 363 7.02 -10.55 10.76
CA SER A 363 5.72 -11.02 11.25
C SER A 363 5.62 -12.55 11.27
N GLY A 364 6.10 -13.21 10.21
CA GLY A 364 6.16 -14.67 10.14
C GLY A 364 7.13 -15.24 11.17
N LEU A 365 8.28 -14.61 11.34
CA LEU A 365 9.28 -14.99 12.33
C LEU A 365 8.73 -14.90 13.76
N VAL A 366 8.11 -13.78 14.16
CA VAL A 366 7.56 -13.60 15.52
C VAL A 366 6.49 -14.65 15.82
N ALA A 367 5.69 -15.03 14.83
CA ALA A 367 4.66 -16.05 14.99
C ALA A 367 5.24 -17.44 15.32
N VAL A 368 6.36 -17.82 14.72
CA VAL A 368 6.93 -19.19 14.79
C VAL A 368 8.24 -19.29 15.60
N SER A 369 8.82 -18.18 16.04
CA SER A 369 10.12 -18.17 16.69
C SER A 369 10.11 -18.90 18.03
N THR A 370 11.15 -19.71 18.24
CA THR A 370 11.46 -20.38 19.50
C THR A 370 12.55 -19.67 20.32
N LEU A 371 13.02 -18.50 19.85
CA LEU A 371 14.02 -17.72 20.56
C LEU A 371 13.44 -17.20 21.88
N ALA A 372 14.11 -17.53 23.00
CA ALA A 372 13.65 -17.17 24.33
C ALA A 372 13.31 -15.68 24.49
N PRO A 373 14.08 -14.71 23.94
CA PRO A 373 13.71 -13.31 24.04
C PRO A 373 12.40 -12.93 23.33
N ILE A 374 12.12 -13.55 22.19
CA ILE A 374 10.87 -13.32 21.45
C ILE A 374 9.70 -13.97 22.21
N GLN A 375 9.88 -15.18 22.74
CA GLN A 375 8.85 -15.85 23.56
C GLN A 375 8.54 -15.07 24.84
N ALA A 376 9.57 -14.52 25.51
CA ALA A 376 9.39 -13.66 26.66
C ALA A 376 8.57 -12.40 26.30
N ALA A 377 8.90 -11.73 25.20
CA ALA A 377 8.16 -10.57 24.72
C ALA A 377 6.68 -10.87 24.44
N ARG A 378 6.37 -12.04 23.86
CA ARG A 378 4.98 -12.48 23.56
C ARG A 378 4.12 -12.69 24.80
N SER A 379 4.71 -12.87 25.98
CA SER A 379 3.94 -13.04 27.22
C SER A 379 3.27 -11.76 27.72
N PHE A 380 3.70 -10.58 27.24
CA PHE A 380 3.20 -9.29 27.71
C PHE A 380 2.98 -8.23 26.62
N ALA A 381 3.44 -8.47 25.39
CA ALA A 381 3.28 -7.55 24.26
C ALA A 381 2.61 -8.25 23.08
N ALA A 382 1.87 -7.47 22.28
CA ALA A 382 1.27 -7.98 21.05
C ALA A 382 2.34 -8.17 19.96
N ASP A 383 2.13 -9.14 19.04
CA ASP A 383 3.10 -9.46 17.98
C ASP A 383 3.52 -8.23 17.15
N VAL A 384 2.61 -7.27 16.93
CA VAL A 384 2.91 -6.00 16.22
C VAL A 384 3.96 -5.14 16.92
N GLU A 385 3.99 -5.14 18.25
CA GLU A 385 4.94 -4.34 19.04
C GLU A 385 6.33 -4.99 19.04
N ILE A 386 6.35 -6.33 19.05
CA ILE A 386 7.57 -7.11 18.91
C ILE A 386 8.17 -6.88 17.52
N VAL A 387 7.35 -6.93 16.46
CA VAL A 387 7.78 -6.63 15.09
C VAL A 387 8.34 -5.20 14.99
N ALA A 388 7.68 -4.21 15.62
CA ALA A 388 8.17 -2.84 15.63
C ALA A 388 9.53 -2.71 16.33
N SER A 389 9.71 -3.36 17.48
CA SER A 389 10.98 -3.38 18.20
C SER A 389 12.11 -4.04 17.38
N LEU A 390 11.84 -5.21 16.78
CA LEU A 390 12.81 -5.89 15.92
C LEU A 390 13.13 -5.08 14.66
N THR A 391 12.16 -4.35 14.10
CA THR A 391 12.38 -3.43 12.98
C THR A 391 13.33 -2.31 13.38
N ALA A 392 13.16 -1.74 14.57
CA ALA A 392 14.06 -0.72 15.11
C ALA A 392 15.48 -1.29 15.34
N MET A 393 15.61 -2.53 15.81
CA MET A 393 16.91 -3.20 15.93
C MET A 393 17.59 -3.39 14.56
N ILE A 394 16.86 -3.80 13.52
CA ILE A 394 17.42 -3.90 12.15
C ILE A 394 17.82 -2.50 11.65
N ALA A 395 17.01 -1.49 11.92
CA ALA A 395 17.32 -0.11 11.53
C ALA A 395 18.54 0.47 12.29
N ALA A 396 18.79 0.02 13.52
CA ALA A 396 19.94 0.45 14.33
C ALA A 396 21.19 -0.44 14.15
N ALA A 397 21.07 -1.57 13.45
CA ALA A 397 22.21 -2.44 13.16
C ALA A 397 23.30 -1.67 12.40
N HIS A 398 24.56 -2.03 12.66
CA HIS A 398 25.71 -1.43 11.98
C HIS A 398 25.57 -1.58 10.46
N GLU A 399 26.11 -0.66 9.67
CA GLU A 399 26.00 -0.70 8.20
C GLU A 399 26.57 -1.99 7.59
N SER A 400 27.51 -2.66 8.27
CA SER A 400 28.02 -3.97 7.86
C SER A 400 27.03 -5.13 8.09
N ASP A 401 26.08 -4.95 8.99
CA ASP A 401 25.10 -5.97 9.40
C ASP A 401 23.69 -5.66 8.85
N ARG A 402 23.56 -4.67 7.96
CA ARG A 402 22.31 -4.25 7.33
C ARG A 402 22.50 -3.97 5.84
N GLN A 403 21.59 -4.47 5.01
CA GLN A 403 21.59 -4.21 3.57
C GLN A 403 20.16 -4.05 3.06
N THR A 404 19.98 -3.11 2.13
CA THR A 404 18.74 -3.00 1.36
C THR A 404 18.77 -4.01 0.21
N CYS A 405 17.86 -4.97 0.26
CA CYS A 405 17.80 -6.11 -0.64
C CYS A 405 16.61 -6.00 -1.60
N THR A 406 16.82 -6.43 -2.83
CA THR A 406 15.74 -6.62 -3.81
C THR A 406 15.63 -8.11 -4.09
N PHE A 407 14.42 -8.65 -3.96
CA PHE A 407 14.15 -10.06 -4.18
C PHE A 407 13.40 -10.23 -5.50
N PRO A 408 13.74 -11.24 -6.32
CA PRO A 408 12.97 -11.53 -7.52
C PRO A 408 11.58 -12.06 -7.15
N ALA A 409 10.67 -12.05 -8.12
CA ALA A 409 9.36 -12.67 -7.93
C ALA A 409 9.51 -14.13 -7.47
N HIS A 410 8.61 -14.57 -6.61
CA HIS A 410 8.58 -15.93 -6.05
C HIS A 410 9.80 -16.32 -5.19
N ALA A 411 10.58 -15.35 -4.73
CA ALA A 411 11.61 -15.56 -3.73
C ALA A 411 11.09 -15.27 -2.31
N THR A 412 11.55 -16.07 -1.35
CA THR A 412 11.40 -15.84 0.08
C THR A 412 12.77 -15.46 0.64
N PRO A 413 12.90 -14.36 1.39
CA PRO A 413 14.16 -13.99 2.01
C PRO A 413 14.71 -15.12 2.89
N SER A 414 16.00 -15.39 2.74
CA SER A 414 16.75 -16.38 3.49
C SER A 414 18.09 -15.76 3.90
N CYS A 415 18.00 -14.77 4.78
CA CYS A 415 19.13 -13.97 5.21
C CYS A 415 20.11 -14.81 6.03
N SER A 416 21.40 -14.61 5.78
CA SER A 416 22.48 -15.07 6.65
C SER A 416 23.50 -13.94 6.84
N ARG A 417 24.41 -14.10 7.79
CA ARG A 417 25.49 -13.14 8.01
C ARG A 417 26.39 -12.98 6.78
N GLU A 418 26.58 -14.06 6.04
CA GLU A 418 27.40 -14.08 4.82
C GLU A 418 26.65 -13.52 3.61
N ASN A 419 25.31 -13.53 3.65
CA ASN A 419 24.47 -13.04 2.57
C ASN A 419 23.14 -12.49 3.10
N LEU A 420 23.14 -11.19 3.45
CA LEU A 420 21.96 -10.49 3.96
C LEU A 420 20.80 -10.48 2.95
N CYS A 421 21.13 -10.50 1.65
CA CYS A 421 20.16 -10.57 0.56
C CYS A 421 19.97 -11.99 0.00
N GLY A 422 20.34 -13.01 0.77
CA GLY A 422 20.06 -14.40 0.44
C GLY A 422 18.56 -14.65 0.32
N PHE A 423 18.17 -15.53 -0.60
CA PHE A 423 16.77 -15.93 -0.77
C PHE A 423 16.66 -17.39 -1.22
N THR A 424 15.50 -17.98 -0.96
CA THR A 424 15.10 -19.28 -1.49
C THR A 424 13.89 -19.10 -2.40
N CYS A 425 13.75 -19.96 -3.41
CA CYS A 425 12.56 -19.93 -4.25
C CYS A 425 11.39 -20.62 -3.56
N LEU A 426 10.19 -20.07 -3.73
CA LEU A 426 8.95 -20.69 -3.26
C LEU A 426 8.76 -22.08 -3.90
N PRO A 427 8.03 -23.01 -3.24
CA PRO A 427 7.74 -24.32 -3.78
C PRO A 427 7.14 -24.25 -5.20
N GLY A 428 7.69 -25.05 -6.12
CA GLY A 428 7.30 -25.04 -7.54
C GLY A 428 8.24 -24.24 -8.45
N HIS A 429 9.10 -23.38 -7.87
CA HIS A 429 10.10 -22.62 -8.62
C HIS A 429 11.52 -23.12 -8.37
N LYS A 430 12.42 -22.87 -9.33
CA LYS A 430 13.84 -23.20 -9.25
C LYS A 430 14.68 -21.96 -9.47
N LEU A 431 15.83 -21.90 -8.81
CA LEU A 431 16.80 -20.82 -9.01
C LEU A 431 17.50 -21.00 -10.36
N HIS A 432 17.37 -20.02 -11.25
CA HIS A 432 18.06 -19.97 -12.53
C HIS A 432 18.58 -18.54 -12.78
N ALA A 433 19.89 -18.38 -12.92
CA ALA A 433 20.55 -17.10 -13.14
C ALA A 433 20.13 -15.98 -12.16
N GLY A 434 19.94 -16.33 -10.87
CA GLY A 434 19.55 -15.36 -9.84
C GLY A 434 18.05 -15.00 -9.84
N LEU A 435 17.21 -15.71 -10.59
CA LEU A 435 15.76 -15.55 -10.61
C LEU A 435 15.08 -16.86 -10.19
N CYS A 436 13.90 -16.75 -9.58
CA CYS A 436 13.04 -17.90 -9.33
C CYS A 436 12.09 -18.10 -10.52
N VAL A 437 12.30 -19.16 -11.28
CA VAL A 437 11.50 -19.51 -12.48
C VAL A 437 10.66 -20.75 -12.23
N ASP A 438 9.49 -20.84 -12.84
CA ASP A 438 8.63 -22.02 -12.77
C ASP A 438 9.35 -23.30 -13.21
N GLY A 439 9.40 -24.28 -12.31
CA GLY A 439 10.05 -25.57 -12.56
C GLY A 439 9.39 -26.39 -13.68
N GLY A 440 8.14 -26.07 -14.04
CA GLY A 440 7.40 -26.72 -15.11
C GLY A 440 7.83 -26.31 -16.52
N LEU A 441 8.43 -25.12 -16.70
CA LEU A 441 8.72 -24.58 -18.04
C LEU A 441 10.04 -25.10 -18.63
N LEU A 442 11.01 -25.46 -17.79
CA LEU A 442 12.34 -25.91 -18.24
C LEU A 442 12.38 -27.37 -18.72
N GLY A 443 11.28 -28.12 -18.56
CA GLY A 443 11.20 -29.54 -18.97
C GLY A 443 10.87 -29.79 -20.45
N LEU A 444 10.48 -28.76 -21.22
CA LEU A 444 9.96 -28.94 -22.58
C LEU A 444 10.88 -28.41 -23.71
N GLY A 445 12.08 -27.94 -23.38
CA GLY A 445 12.83 -27.06 -24.29
C GLY A 445 14.30 -27.40 -24.58
N PHE A 446 14.76 -28.65 -24.54
CA PHE A 446 16.12 -29.01 -25.07
C PHE A 446 16.18 -30.43 -25.66
N GLY A 447 15.19 -30.77 -26.49
CA GLY A 447 15.13 -32.01 -27.26
C GLY A 447 15.34 -31.84 -28.77
N LEU A 448 15.96 -30.75 -29.23
CA LEU A 448 16.38 -30.60 -30.62
C LEU A 448 17.88 -30.39 -30.66
N GLY A 449 18.60 -31.51 -30.76
CA GLY A 449 20.02 -31.52 -31.07
C GLY A 449 20.25 -30.96 -32.47
N PHE A 450 20.79 -29.74 -32.53
CA PHE A 450 21.58 -29.32 -33.67
C PHE A 450 23.02 -29.78 -33.41
N GLY A 451 23.39 -30.87 -34.08
CA GLY A 451 24.80 -31.18 -34.30
C GLY A 451 25.38 -30.09 -35.20
N ILE A 452 26.20 -29.22 -34.62
CA ILE A 452 27.18 -28.44 -35.37
C ILE A 452 28.53 -29.08 -35.03
N SER A 453 29.08 -29.80 -36.00
CA SER A 453 30.49 -30.15 -36.01
C SER A 453 31.32 -28.88 -36.17
N LEU A 454 32.29 -28.70 -35.27
CA LEU A 454 33.56 -28.06 -35.53
C LEU A 454 34.62 -28.77 -34.68
#